data_AF-A0A957VMH2-F1
#
_entry.id   AF-A0A957VMH2-F1
#
_cell.length_a   1.000
_cell.length_b   1.000
_cell.length_c   1.000
_cell.angle_alpha   90.00
_cell.angle_beta   90.00
_cell.angle_gamma   90.00
#
_symmetry.space_group_name_H-M   'P 1'
#
loop_
_entity.id
_entity.type
_entity.pdbx_description
1 polymer ?
#
loop_
_entity_poly.entity_id
_entity_poly.type
_entity_poly.pdbx_seq_one_letter_code
_entity_poly.pdbx_strand_id
1 'polypeptide(L)'
;FRQGEAHEAIPILKRIAPKVFDEFDVPPADLPALPAPAVDPVALRPAYAAPMRVTLLGFTQPQLDDPALALHHGSATFFYEGISRTCTHQLVRHRLASFSQESQRYVDLSKGGWQAVIPQAVADNPEAMAVMAAFWQDAEDRYAQLRGLGIRKEDARFLLPNAAETRIVTTMNFAAWSHFLWLRAVDKAAQWEIRAMGQRTLEMLYAVAPAVFQEHWDVYQARFAQ
;
A
#
# COMPACT_ATOMS: atom_id res chain seq x y z
N PHE A 1 -17.61 10.49 25.26
CA PHE A 1 -18.88 10.95 24.67
C PHE A 1 -20.14 10.50 25.43
N ARG A 2 -20.48 9.20 25.51
CA ARG A 2 -21.77 8.75 26.12
C ARG A 2 -21.87 8.84 27.65
N GLN A 3 -20.83 9.29 28.35
CA GLN A 3 -20.83 9.56 29.79
C GLN A 3 -20.61 11.05 30.13
N GLY A 4 -20.81 11.97 29.18
CA GLY A 4 -20.61 13.41 29.39
C GLY A 4 -19.19 13.91 29.11
N GLU A 5 -18.22 13.01 28.94
CA GLU A 5 -16.83 13.40 28.64
C GLU A 5 -16.62 13.78 27.16
N ALA A 6 -15.81 14.82 26.93
CA ALA A 6 -15.37 15.36 25.65
C ALA A 6 -16.48 15.94 24.75
N HIS A 7 -17.61 16.38 25.32
CA HIS A 7 -18.72 16.99 24.54
C HIS A 7 -18.29 18.24 23.75
N GLU A 8 -17.24 18.94 24.20
CA GLU A 8 -16.61 20.05 23.47
C GLU A 8 -16.10 19.67 22.07
N ALA A 9 -15.80 18.40 21.81
CA ALA A 9 -15.33 17.94 20.51
C ALA A 9 -16.49 17.63 19.53
N ILE A 10 -17.74 17.49 20.02
CA ILE A 10 -18.90 17.11 19.20
C ILE A 10 -19.14 18.08 18.03
N PRO A 11 -19.07 19.42 18.20
CA PRO A 11 -19.22 20.35 17.08
C PRO A 11 -18.20 20.08 15.96
N ILE A 12 -16.94 19.79 16.33
CA ILE A 12 -15.87 19.48 15.37
C ILE A 12 -16.16 18.16 14.66
N LEU A 13 -16.56 17.13 15.42
CA LEU A 13 -16.88 15.81 14.88
C LEU A 13 -18.10 15.85 13.94
N LYS A 14 -19.14 16.63 14.27
CA LYS A 14 -20.30 16.89 13.39
C LYS A 14 -19.88 17.59 12.10
N ARG A 15 -18.92 18.51 12.13
CA ARG A 15 -18.38 19.15 10.93
C ARG A 15 -17.66 18.16 10.00
N ILE A 16 -16.96 17.18 10.56
CA ILE A 16 -16.19 16.16 9.81
C ILE A 16 -17.11 15.04 9.28
N ALA A 17 -18.00 14.52 10.12
CA ALA A 17 -18.84 13.36 9.83
C ALA A 17 -20.28 13.58 10.35
N PRO A 18 -21.07 14.48 9.71
CA PRO A 18 -22.36 14.91 10.24
C PRO A 18 -23.34 13.77 10.49
N LYS A 19 -23.39 12.79 9.57
CA LYS A 19 -24.27 11.61 9.69
C LYS A 19 -23.93 10.69 10.86
N VAL A 20 -22.68 10.66 11.31
CA VAL A 20 -22.21 9.76 12.38
C VAL A 20 -22.58 10.32 13.75
N PHE A 21 -22.57 11.65 13.88
CA PHE A 21 -22.74 12.33 15.16
C PHE A 21 -24.08 13.07 15.26
N ASP A 22 -25.03 12.81 14.37
CA ASP A 22 -26.32 13.52 14.30
C ASP A 22 -27.12 13.39 15.61
N GLU A 23 -26.99 12.25 16.29
CA GLU A 23 -27.65 11.93 17.57
C GLU A 23 -27.34 12.89 18.74
N PHE A 24 -26.30 13.70 18.62
CA PHE A 24 -25.89 14.63 19.68
C PHE A 24 -26.45 16.03 19.44
N ASP A 25 -27.37 16.49 20.28
CA ASP A 25 -27.95 17.84 20.19
C ASP A 25 -27.00 18.89 20.82
N VAL A 26 -26.03 19.35 20.04
CA VAL A 26 -25.04 20.36 20.44
C VAL A 26 -25.15 21.58 19.53
N PRO A 27 -25.17 22.82 20.08
CA PRO A 27 -25.28 24.04 19.28
C PRO A 27 -24.14 24.16 18.26
N PRO A 28 -24.37 24.83 17.12
CA PRO A 28 -23.31 25.18 16.20
C PRO A 28 -22.25 26.03 16.93
N ALA A 29 -21.01 25.56 16.96
CA ALA A 29 -19.88 26.32 17.48
C ALA A 29 -19.16 27.04 16.33
N ASP A 30 -18.69 28.26 16.59
CA ASP A 30 -17.75 28.93 15.68
C ASP A 30 -16.40 28.23 15.79
N LEU A 31 -16.13 27.34 14.84
CA LEU A 31 -14.96 26.47 14.86
C LEU A 31 -13.89 27.03 13.94
N PRO A 32 -12.62 27.09 14.38
CA PRO A 32 -11.53 27.51 13.52
C PRO A 32 -11.48 26.62 12.26
N ALA A 33 -11.08 27.22 11.15
CA ALA A 33 -10.86 26.48 9.91
C ALA A 33 -9.90 25.32 10.18
N LEU A 34 -10.22 24.14 9.64
CA LEU A 34 -9.28 23.02 9.71
C LEU A 34 -8.03 23.41 8.91
N PRO A 35 -6.83 23.31 9.48
CA PRO A 35 -5.63 23.64 8.73
C PRO A 35 -5.52 22.69 7.55
N ALA A 36 -5.35 23.25 6.36
CA ALA A 36 -5.04 22.44 5.20
C ALA A 36 -3.60 21.90 5.36
N PRO A 37 -3.35 20.60 5.11
CA PRO A 37 -1.99 20.10 5.07
C PRO A 37 -1.23 20.86 3.98
N ALA A 38 -0.10 21.47 4.34
CA ALA A 38 0.77 22.20 3.42
C ALA A 38 1.61 21.22 2.58
N VAL A 39 0.95 20.35 1.82
CA VAL A 39 1.60 19.32 1.00
C VAL A 39 1.34 19.60 -0.47
N ASP A 40 2.38 19.54 -1.30
CA ASP A 40 2.27 19.68 -2.75
C ASP A 40 1.44 18.51 -3.33
N PRO A 41 0.28 18.77 -3.95
CA PRO A 41 -0.55 17.72 -4.54
C PRO A 41 0.14 16.95 -5.67
N VAL A 42 1.12 17.55 -6.34
CA VAL A 42 1.89 16.88 -7.40
C VAL A 42 2.75 15.76 -6.82
N ALA A 43 3.34 15.98 -5.65
CA ALA A 43 4.17 15.00 -4.95
C ALA A 43 3.38 13.77 -4.47
N LEU A 44 2.04 13.87 -4.41
CA LEU A 44 1.15 12.79 -3.97
C LEU A 44 0.46 12.05 -5.13
N ARG A 45 0.79 12.38 -6.38
CA ARG A 45 0.26 11.66 -7.54
C ARG A 45 0.73 10.20 -7.53
N PRO A 46 -0.04 9.26 -8.11
CA PRO A 46 0.39 7.88 -8.23
C PRO A 46 1.79 7.78 -8.87
N ALA A 47 2.68 7.02 -8.24
CA ALA A 47 4.00 6.74 -8.74
C ALA A 47 3.99 5.44 -9.54
N TYR A 48 4.78 5.40 -10.62
CA TYR A 48 4.83 4.29 -11.56
C TYR A 48 6.26 3.74 -11.66
N ALA A 49 6.37 2.43 -11.59
CA ALA A 49 7.56 1.66 -11.96
C ALA A 49 7.07 0.38 -12.63
N ALA A 50 6.72 0.50 -13.92
CA ALA A 50 5.91 -0.48 -14.64
C ALA A 50 6.38 -1.94 -14.40
N PRO A 51 5.44 -2.88 -14.12
CA PRO A 51 3.99 -2.70 -14.07
C PRO A 51 3.46 -2.09 -12.77
N MET A 52 4.32 -1.89 -11.76
CA MET A 52 3.91 -1.44 -10.43
C MET A 52 3.35 -0.01 -10.45
N ARG A 53 2.20 0.17 -9.78
CA ARG A 53 1.61 1.47 -9.45
C ARG A 53 1.44 1.58 -7.94
N VAL A 54 1.93 2.68 -7.37
CA VAL A 54 1.82 3.00 -5.94
C VAL A 54 0.97 4.26 -5.81
N THR A 55 -0.14 4.18 -5.08
CA THR A 55 -1.06 5.31 -4.87
C THR A 55 -1.25 5.56 -3.38
N LEU A 56 -1.00 6.78 -2.93
CA LEU A 56 -1.42 7.21 -1.59
C LEU A 56 -2.93 7.47 -1.61
N LEU A 57 -3.70 6.66 -0.89
CA LEU A 57 -5.16 6.80 -0.79
C LEU A 57 -5.58 7.84 0.26
N GLY A 58 -4.77 8.01 1.30
CA GLY A 58 -5.04 8.96 2.37
C GLY A 58 -4.03 8.85 3.49
N PHE A 59 -3.94 9.90 4.30
CA PHE A 59 -3.06 9.96 5.46
C PHE A 59 -3.70 10.78 6.58
N THR A 60 -3.23 10.56 7.79
CA THR A 60 -3.53 11.38 8.96
C THR A 60 -2.23 11.96 9.49
N GLN A 61 -2.23 13.27 9.74
CA GLN A 61 -1.10 13.96 10.36
C GLN A 61 -1.66 14.81 11.49
N PRO A 62 -1.67 14.27 12.73
CA PRO A 62 -2.20 15.02 13.86
C PRO A 62 -1.29 16.20 14.16
N GLN A 63 -1.90 17.35 14.46
CA GLN A 63 -1.18 18.57 14.82
C GLN A 63 -0.78 18.48 16.29
N LEU A 64 0.29 17.76 16.54
CA LEU A 64 0.85 17.57 17.88
C LEU A 64 2.15 18.37 17.96
N ASP A 65 2.29 19.13 19.04
CA ASP A 65 3.51 19.92 19.29
C ASP A 65 4.72 19.01 19.60
N ASP A 66 4.48 17.76 20.00
CA ASP A 66 5.50 16.75 20.26
C ASP A 66 5.74 15.86 19.01
N PRO A 67 6.92 15.96 18.38
CA PRO A 67 7.30 15.13 17.24
C PRO A 67 7.31 13.63 17.53
N ALA A 68 7.58 13.20 18.77
CA ALA A 68 7.57 11.79 19.13
C ALA A 68 6.17 11.18 19.05
N LEU A 69 5.13 11.96 19.38
CA LEU A 69 3.75 11.52 19.27
C LEU A 69 3.26 11.50 17.81
N ALA A 70 3.78 12.38 16.96
CA ALA A 70 3.46 12.39 15.53
C ALA A 70 3.80 11.05 14.85
N LEU A 71 4.86 10.37 15.30
CA LEU A 71 5.25 9.05 14.81
C LEU A 71 4.19 7.96 15.09
N HIS A 72 3.51 8.03 16.24
CA HIS A 72 2.59 6.98 16.67
C HIS A 72 1.15 7.21 16.21
N HIS A 73 0.76 8.47 16.04
CA HIS A 73 -0.61 8.88 15.72
C HIS A 73 -0.80 9.33 14.26
N GLY A 74 0.29 9.60 13.53
CA GLY A 74 0.25 9.74 12.07
C GLY A 74 0.09 8.38 11.38
N SER A 75 -0.66 8.34 10.28
CA SER A 75 -0.87 7.12 9.51
C SER A 75 -1.01 7.40 8.02
N ALA A 76 -0.73 6.40 7.19
CA ALA A 76 -0.95 6.49 5.76
C ALA A 76 -1.46 5.17 5.20
N THR A 77 -2.31 5.29 4.19
CA THR A 77 -2.93 4.19 3.46
C THR A 77 -2.48 4.24 2.01
N PHE A 78 -1.86 3.16 1.56
CA PHE A 78 -1.41 3.01 0.18
C PHE A 78 -2.20 1.91 -0.53
N PHE A 79 -2.38 2.09 -1.83
CA PHE A 79 -2.85 1.07 -2.75
C PHE A 79 -1.73 0.71 -3.72
N TYR A 80 -1.39 -0.58 -3.75
CA TYR A 80 -0.37 -1.14 -4.62
C TYR A 80 -1.01 -2.03 -5.66
N GLU A 81 -0.61 -1.85 -6.91
CA GLU A 81 -1.02 -2.63 -8.08
C GLU A 81 0.20 -3.00 -8.90
N GLY A 82 0.10 -4.00 -9.79
CA GLY A 82 1.23 -4.43 -10.59
C GLY A 82 2.35 -5.07 -9.77
N ILE A 83 2.03 -5.60 -8.58
CA ILE A 83 3.01 -6.28 -7.71
C ILE A 83 2.69 -7.77 -7.61
N SER A 84 3.71 -8.58 -7.35
CA SER A 84 3.63 -10.03 -7.35
C SER A 84 3.07 -10.56 -6.03
N ARG A 85 2.55 -11.80 -6.06
CA ARG A 85 2.28 -12.57 -4.84
C ARG A 85 3.53 -12.69 -3.95
N THR A 86 4.72 -12.85 -4.54
CA THR A 86 6.00 -12.86 -3.83
C THR A 86 6.24 -11.59 -3.01
N CYS A 87 6.00 -10.42 -3.61
CA CYS A 87 6.12 -9.13 -2.93
C CYS A 87 5.14 -9.05 -1.76
N THR A 88 3.86 -9.37 -2.00
CA THR A 88 2.85 -9.30 -0.94
C THR A 88 3.12 -10.28 0.22
N HIS A 89 3.65 -11.47 -0.05
CA HIS A 89 4.05 -12.42 0.98
C HIS A 89 5.20 -11.93 1.88
N GLN A 90 5.99 -10.96 1.44
CA GLN A 90 6.95 -10.24 2.28
C GLN A 90 6.28 -9.08 3.02
N LEU A 91 5.45 -8.30 2.32
CA LEU A 91 4.75 -7.13 2.87
C LEU A 91 3.85 -7.50 4.06
N VAL A 92 3.03 -8.55 3.93
CA VAL A 92 2.08 -8.96 4.99
C VAL A 92 2.75 -9.53 6.24
N ARG A 93 4.08 -9.66 6.26
CA ARG A 93 4.86 -10.03 7.45
C ARG A 93 5.05 -8.84 8.41
N HIS A 94 4.77 -7.63 7.96
CA HIS A 94 4.76 -6.42 8.78
C HIS A 94 3.42 -6.34 9.52
N ARG A 95 3.38 -6.92 10.73
CA ARG A 95 2.14 -7.19 11.49
C ARG A 95 1.42 -5.95 12.04
N LEU A 96 2.14 -4.83 12.20
CA LEU A 96 1.57 -3.57 12.68
C LEU A 96 0.96 -2.79 11.51
N ALA A 97 0.05 -3.45 10.80
CA ALA A 97 -0.55 -2.96 9.58
C ALA A 97 -1.94 -3.58 9.37
N SER A 98 -2.77 -2.90 8.59
CA SER A 98 -4.05 -3.43 8.09
C SER A 98 -3.96 -3.63 6.58
N PHE A 99 -4.47 -4.77 6.09
CA PHE A 99 -4.38 -5.15 4.69
C PHE A 99 -5.76 -5.47 4.11
N SER A 100 -5.99 -5.08 2.86
CA SER A 100 -7.10 -5.58 2.04
C SER A 100 -6.56 -5.99 0.68
N GLN A 101 -6.47 -7.29 0.45
CA GLN A 101 -5.82 -7.86 -0.72
C GLN A 101 -6.83 -8.52 -1.67
N GLU A 102 -6.56 -8.39 -2.97
CA GLU A 102 -7.32 -9.08 -4.01
C GLU A 102 -7.24 -10.61 -3.83
N SER A 103 -8.43 -11.21 -3.73
CA SER A 103 -8.59 -12.63 -3.43
C SER A 103 -8.67 -13.47 -4.71
N GLN A 104 -7.71 -14.40 -4.84
CA GLN A 104 -7.73 -15.44 -5.87
C GLN A 104 -8.85 -16.49 -5.65
N ARG A 105 -9.64 -16.40 -4.56
CA ARG A 105 -10.83 -17.26 -4.38
C ARG A 105 -12.02 -16.76 -5.18
N TYR A 106 -12.09 -15.45 -5.43
CA TYR A 106 -13.24 -14.80 -6.04
C TYR A 106 -12.96 -14.37 -7.47
N VAL A 107 -11.78 -13.80 -7.73
CA VAL A 107 -11.38 -13.37 -9.06
C VAL A 107 -11.07 -14.60 -9.92
N ASP A 108 -11.65 -14.64 -11.12
CA ASP A 108 -11.50 -15.78 -12.05
C ASP A 108 -10.39 -15.48 -13.06
N LEU A 109 -9.33 -16.29 -13.07
CA LEU A 109 -8.26 -16.14 -14.05
C LEU A 109 -8.65 -16.61 -15.45
N SER A 110 -9.66 -17.49 -15.57
CA SER A 110 -10.10 -17.99 -16.88
C SER A 110 -10.69 -16.89 -17.78
N LYS A 111 -11.02 -15.73 -17.20
CA LYS A 111 -11.51 -14.56 -17.95
C LYS A 111 -10.38 -13.71 -18.54
N GLY A 112 -9.12 -14.12 -18.40
CA GLY A 112 -7.95 -13.37 -18.81
C GLY A 112 -7.64 -12.19 -17.87
N GLY A 113 -6.59 -11.43 -18.21
CA GLY A 113 -6.24 -10.19 -17.52
C GLY A 113 -5.31 -10.33 -16.31
N TRP A 114 -4.66 -11.48 -16.17
CA TRP A 114 -3.60 -11.67 -15.17
C TRP A 114 -2.25 -11.59 -15.84
N GLN A 115 -1.30 -10.93 -15.20
CA GLN A 115 0.04 -10.78 -15.72
C GLN A 115 1.04 -11.39 -14.74
N ALA A 116 2.14 -11.87 -15.29
CA ALA A 116 3.33 -12.15 -14.51
C ALA A 116 4.03 -10.83 -14.21
N VAL A 117 4.42 -10.63 -12.95
CA VAL A 117 5.48 -9.66 -12.65
C VAL A 117 6.81 -10.30 -13.02
N ILE A 118 7.50 -9.67 -13.97
CA ILE A 118 8.72 -10.20 -14.57
C ILE A 118 9.93 -9.46 -13.96
N PRO A 119 10.88 -10.17 -13.33
CA PRO A 119 12.13 -9.57 -12.88
C PRO A 119 12.93 -9.01 -14.05
N GLN A 120 13.62 -7.89 -13.85
CA GLN A 120 14.43 -7.26 -14.91
C GLN A 120 15.46 -8.22 -15.52
N ALA A 121 16.12 -9.05 -14.69
CA ALA A 121 17.08 -10.05 -15.16
C ALA A 121 16.48 -11.11 -16.11
N VAL A 122 15.16 -11.36 -16.01
CA VAL A 122 14.43 -12.23 -16.96
C VAL A 122 14.04 -11.44 -18.20
N ALA A 123 13.60 -10.19 -18.04
CA ALA A 123 13.23 -9.31 -19.15
C ALA A 123 14.41 -8.99 -20.08
N ASP A 124 15.61 -8.84 -19.53
CA ASP A 124 16.84 -8.53 -20.28
C ASP A 124 17.44 -9.73 -21.04
N ASN A 125 16.94 -10.94 -20.77
CA ASN A 125 17.41 -12.17 -21.41
C ASN A 125 16.28 -12.79 -22.24
N PRO A 126 16.34 -12.72 -23.59
CA PRO A 126 15.29 -13.27 -24.46
C PRO A 126 15.00 -14.76 -24.24
N GLU A 127 16.01 -15.58 -23.93
CA GLU A 127 15.83 -17.01 -23.66
C GLU A 127 15.10 -17.23 -22.33
N ALA A 128 15.50 -16.51 -21.29
CA ALA A 128 14.83 -16.57 -19.99
C ALA A 128 13.38 -16.08 -20.08
N MET A 129 13.13 -15.02 -20.87
CA MET A 129 11.79 -14.53 -21.11
C MET A 129 10.93 -15.55 -21.85
N ALA A 130 11.49 -16.24 -22.86
CA ALA A 130 10.78 -17.29 -23.57
C ALA A 130 10.38 -18.46 -22.64
N VAL A 131 11.27 -18.86 -21.73
CA VAL A 131 10.96 -19.88 -20.69
C VAL A 131 9.82 -19.40 -19.78
N MET A 132 9.89 -18.16 -19.31
CA MET A 132 8.87 -17.58 -18.43
C MET A 132 7.50 -17.48 -19.13
N ALA A 133 7.48 -17.03 -20.39
CA ALA A 133 6.26 -16.90 -21.18
C ALA A 133 5.61 -18.26 -21.45
N ALA A 134 6.40 -19.27 -21.82
CA ALA A 134 5.90 -20.62 -22.07
C ALA A 134 5.27 -21.22 -20.81
N PHE A 135 5.92 -21.06 -19.65
CA PHE A 135 5.37 -21.51 -18.38
C PHE A 135 4.09 -20.76 -17.98
N TRP A 136 4.04 -19.44 -18.20
CA TRP A 136 2.85 -18.66 -17.88
C TRP A 136 1.64 -19.12 -18.70
N GLN A 137 1.83 -19.36 -20.00
CA GLN A 137 0.78 -19.90 -20.87
C GLN A 137 0.30 -21.28 -20.38
N ASP A 138 1.23 -22.18 -20.06
CA ASP A 138 0.89 -23.52 -19.53
C ASP A 138 0.12 -23.42 -18.19
N ALA A 139 0.48 -22.49 -17.32
CA ALA A 139 -0.24 -22.27 -16.06
C ALA A 139 -1.67 -21.78 -16.29
N GLU A 140 -1.88 -20.85 -17.23
CA GLU A 140 -3.21 -20.36 -17.62
C GLU A 140 -4.07 -21.48 -18.21
N ASP A 141 -3.52 -22.26 -19.15
CA ASP A 141 -4.20 -23.36 -19.82
C ASP A 141 -4.61 -24.44 -18.81
N ARG A 142 -3.71 -24.84 -17.92
CA ARG A 142 -3.99 -25.83 -16.87
C ARG A 142 -4.99 -25.32 -15.85
N TYR A 143 -4.92 -24.05 -15.47
CA TYR A 143 -5.93 -23.44 -14.60
C TYR A 143 -7.32 -23.51 -15.26
N ALA A 144 -7.43 -23.11 -16.54
CA ALA A 144 -8.67 -23.18 -17.30
C ALA A 144 -9.18 -24.64 -17.42
N GLN A 145 -8.29 -25.60 -17.61
CA GLN A 145 -8.64 -27.02 -17.63
C GLN A 145 -9.24 -27.49 -16.29
N LEU A 146 -8.61 -27.16 -15.15
CA LEU A 146 -9.18 -27.48 -13.83
C LEU A 146 -10.56 -26.85 -13.63
N ARG A 147 -10.74 -25.61 -14.10
CA ARG A 147 -12.03 -24.92 -14.03
C ARG A 147 -13.09 -25.61 -14.91
N GLY A 148 -12.72 -26.07 -16.10
CA GLY A 148 -13.58 -26.85 -17.00
C GLY A 148 -14.00 -28.21 -16.44
N LEU A 149 -13.16 -28.81 -15.59
CA LEU A 149 -13.46 -30.04 -14.84
C LEU A 149 -14.33 -29.80 -13.58
N GLY A 150 -14.79 -28.57 -13.34
CA GLY A 150 -15.66 -28.23 -12.21
C GLY A 150 -14.91 -27.94 -10.89
N ILE A 151 -13.58 -27.93 -10.87
CA ILE A 151 -12.79 -27.65 -9.65
C ILE A 151 -12.91 -26.19 -9.25
N ARG A 152 -13.34 -25.90 -8.02
CA ARG A 152 -13.58 -24.53 -7.52
C ARG A 152 -12.34 -23.65 -7.64
N LYS A 153 -12.53 -22.34 -7.81
CA LYS A 153 -11.44 -21.34 -7.93
C LYS A 153 -10.43 -21.42 -6.79
N GLU A 154 -10.90 -21.63 -5.56
CA GLU A 154 -10.04 -21.69 -4.38
C GLU A 154 -9.10 -22.90 -4.35
N ASP A 155 -9.43 -23.96 -5.10
CA ASP A 155 -8.64 -25.17 -5.24
C ASP A 155 -7.77 -25.09 -6.52
N ALA A 156 -8.34 -24.62 -7.63
CA ALA A 156 -7.62 -24.45 -8.89
C ALA A 156 -6.45 -23.45 -8.80
N ARG A 157 -6.57 -22.43 -7.93
CA ARG A 157 -5.52 -21.41 -7.74
C ARG A 157 -4.20 -21.97 -7.20
N PHE A 158 -4.16 -23.21 -6.72
CA PHE A 158 -2.91 -23.85 -6.27
C PHE A 158 -1.89 -24.02 -7.41
N LEU A 159 -2.32 -23.94 -8.67
CA LEU A 159 -1.42 -23.89 -9.83
C LEU A 159 -0.78 -22.51 -10.05
N LEU A 160 -1.32 -21.45 -9.44
CA LEU A 160 -0.88 -20.09 -9.75
C LEU A 160 0.51 -19.81 -9.20
N PRO A 161 1.42 -19.30 -10.03
CA PRO A 161 2.79 -19.06 -9.60
C PRO A 161 2.91 -17.79 -8.74
N ASN A 162 4.02 -17.74 -8.01
CA ASN A 162 4.42 -16.62 -7.17
C ASN A 162 4.58 -15.27 -7.90
N ALA A 163 4.80 -15.32 -9.21
CA ALA A 163 4.90 -14.15 -10.08
C ALA A 163 3.54 -13.52 -10.40
N ALA A 164 2.42 -14.15 -10.02
CA ALA A 164 1.11 -13.62 -10.34
C ALA A 164 0.90 -12.23 -9.74
N GLU A 165 0.51 -11.29 -10.61
CA GLU A 165 0.14 -9.94 -10.22
C GLU A 165 -1.01 -9.96 -9.21
N THR A 166 -1.01 -9.00 -8.30
CA THR A 166 -2.09 -8.76 -7.35
C THR A 166 -2.16 -7.29 -6.99
N ARG A 167 -3.23 -6.94 -6.26
CA ARG A 167 -3.48 -5.61 -5.72
C ARG A 167 -3.70 -5.70 -4.22
N ILE A 168 -3.19 -4.73 -3.47
CA ILE A 168 -3.34 -4.70 -2.02
C ILE A 168 -3.40 -3.26 -1.49
N VAL A 169 -4.41 -2.99 -0.66
CA VAL A 169 -4.46 -1.79 0.18
C VAL A 169 -3.76 -2.08 1.49
N THR A 170 -2.86 -1.19 1.91
CA THR A 170 -2.07 -1.31 3.14
C THR A 170 -2.15 -0.02 3.94
N THR A 171 -2.56 -0.13 5.20
CA THR A 171 -2.56 0.99 6.15
C THR A 171 -1.59 0.70 7.27
N MET A 172 -0.71 1.65 7.59
CA MET A 172 0.15 1.61 8.78
C MET A 172 0.23 2.98 9.44
N ASN A 173 0.53 3.03 10.74
CA ASN A 173 0.98 4.26 11.37
C ASN A 173 2.43 4.58 10.97
N PHE A 174 2.90 5.80 11.22
CA PHE A 174 4.24 6.21 10.78
C PHE A 174 5.36 5.44 11.48
N ALA A 175 5.18 4.99 12.72
CA ALA A 175 6.12 4.08 13.39
C ALA A 175 6.31 2.77 12.62
N ALA A 176 5.21 2.15 12.20
CA ALA A 176 5.25 0.90 11.42
C ALA A 176 5.78 1.13 10.01
N TRP A 177 5.44 2.27 9.36
CA TRP A 177 6.04 2.65 8.09
C TRP A 177 7.56 2.85 8.22
N SER A 178 8.02 3.57 9.23
CA SER A 178 9.45 3.77 9.52
C SER A 178 10.18 2.43 9.64
N HIS A 179 9.63 1.48 10.41
CA HIS A 179 10.19 0.14 10.53
C HIS A 179 10.21 -0.62 9.19
N PHE A 180 9.12 -0.57 8.43
CA PHE A 180 9.04 -1.18 7.09
C PHE A 180 10.09 -0.60 6.14
N LEU A 181 10.23 0.72 6.10
CA LEU A 181 11.13 1.43 5.20
C LEU A 181 12.59 1.09 5.48
N TRP A 182 13.00 1.01 6.75
CA TRP A 182 14.34 0.56 7.13
C TRP A 182 14.68 -0.82 6.58
N LEU A 183 13.74 -1.76 6.68
CA LEU A 183 13.97 -3.15 6.27
C LEU A 183 13.80 -3.39 4.77
N ARG A 184 12.94 -2.60 4.12
CA ARG A 184 12.48 -2.90 2.75
C ARG A 184 12.89 -1.85 1.74
N ALA A 185 12.86 -0.57 2.07
CA ALA A 185 13.11 0.51 1.11
C ALA A 185 14.60 0.91 1.01
N VAL A 186 15.30 0.98 2.14
CA VAL A 186 16.69 1.51 2.20
C VAL A 186 17.77 0.43 2.42
N ASP A 187 17.36 -0.82 2.60
CA ASP A 187 18.25 -1.98 2.66
C ASP A 187 18.52 -2.55 1.25
N LYS A 188 19.79 -2.64 0.87
CA LYS A 188 20.23 -3.24 -0.40
C LYS A 188 20.01 -4.75 -0.46
N ALA A 189 19.90 -5.43 0.69
CA ALA A 189 19.64 -6.86 0.75
C ALA A 189 18.16 -7.21 0.50
N ALA A 190 17.24 -6.24 0.60
CA ALA A 190 15.83 -6.45 0.30
C ALA A 190 15.63 -6.88 -1.16
N GLN A 191 14.64 -7.76 -1.42
CA GLN A 191 14.29 -8.16 -2.78
C GLN A 191 13.89 -6.91 -3.59
N TRP A 192 14.34 -6.85 -4.85
CA TRP A 192 14.24 -5.66 -5.70
C TRP A 192 12.83 -5.06 -5.78
N GLU A 193 11.79 -5.91 -5.82
CA GLU A 193 10.41 -5.50 -6.02
C GLU A 193 9.83 -4.81 -4.80
N ILE A 194 9.88 -5.44 -3.62
CA ILE A 194 9.42 -4.82 -2.38
C ILE A 194 10.25 -3.59 -2.02
N ARG A 195 11.52 -3.56 -2.44
CA ARG A 195 12.36 -2.37 -2.29
C ARG A 195 11.90 -1.22 -3.15
N ALA A 196 11.68 -1.43 -4.44
CA ALA A 196 11.15 -0.39 -5.32
C ALA A 196 9.79 0.11 -4.82
N MET A 197 8.89 -0.79 -4.39
CA MET A 197 7.60 -0.42 -3.80
C MET A 197 7.76 0.45 -2.56
N GLY A 198 8.69 0.08 -1.66
CA GLY A 198 8.99 0.84 -0.46
C GLY A 198 9.61 2.20 -0.74
N GLN A 199 10.46 2.32 -1.75
CA GLN A 199 11.07 3.59 -2.16
C GLN A 199 10.02 4.58 -2.69
N ARG A 200 9.08 4.13 -3.53
CA ARG A 200 7.95 4.97 -3.96
C ARG A 200 7.04 5.38 -2.80
N THR A 201 6.87 4.49 -1.82
CA THR A 201 6.13 4.79 -0.59
C THR A 201 6.86 5.86 0.24
N LEU A 202 8.19 5.77 0.37
CA LEU A 202 9.01 6.75 1.07
C LEU A 202 8.94 8.13 0.42
N GLU A 203 9.02 8.22 -0.91
CA GLU A 203 8.90 9.49 -1.65
C GLU A 203 7.61 10.25 -1.27
N MET A 204 6.48 9.55 -1.23
CA MET A 204 5.18 10.15 -0.85
C MET A 204 5.09 10.44 0.65
N LEU A 205 5.60 9.55 1.50
CA LEU A 205 5.60 9.75 2.96
C LEU A 205 6.49 10.92 3.38
N TYR A 206 7.63 11.11 2.73
CA TYR A 206 8.51 12.24 2.97
C TYR A 206 7.86 13.57 2.56
N ALA A 207 7.09 13.59 1.47
CA ALA A 207 6.30 14.77 1.08
C ALA A 207 5.22 15.12 2.14
N VAL A 208 4.63 14.12 2.79
CA VAL A 208 3.59 14.30 3.82
C VAL A 208 4.19 14.71 5.18
N ALA A 209 5.22 14.00 5.64
CA ALA A 209 5.77 14.15 6.98
C ALA A 209 7.31 14.13 6.97
N PRO A 210 7.96 15.17 6.41
CA PRO A 210 9.40 15.18 6.21
C PRO A 210 10.17 15.03 7.53
N ALA A 211 9.73 15.70 8.59
CA ALA A 211 10.35 15.59 9.92
C ALA A 211 10.34 14.16 10.49
N VAL A 212 9.39 13.31 10.07
CA VAL A 212 9.28 11.92 10.54
C VAL A 212 10.18 10.98 9.72
N PHE A 213 10.33 11.25 8.42
CA PHE A 213 11.01 10.35 7.48
C PHE A 213 12.37 10.86 6.97
N GLN A 214 12.90 11.93 7.58
CA GLN A 214 14.16 12.57 7.16
C GLN A 214 15.33 11.58 7.12
N GLU A 215 15.53 10.78 8.16
CA GLU A 215 16.66 9.83 8.21
C GLU A 215 16.56 8.77 7.11
N HIS A 216 15.36 8.24 6.85
CA HIS A 216 15.14 7.30 5.74
C HIS A 216 15.44 7.96 4.40
N TRP A 217 15.02 9.21 4.23
CA TRP A 217 15.23 9.98 3.02
C TRP A 217 16.73 10.20 2.75
N ASP A 218 17.50 10.59 3.77
CA ASP A 218 18.94 10.80 3.65
C ASP A 218 19.66 9.52 3.22
N VAL A 219 19.29 8.37 3.82
CA VAL A 219 19.86 7.07 3.45
C VAL A 219 19.43 6.64 2.05
N TYR A 220 18.17 6.88 1.67
CA TYR A 220 17.68 6.62 0.32
C TYR A 220 18.48 7.42 -0.73
N GLN A 221 18.62 8.72 -0.51
CA GLN A 221 19.37 9.62 -1.38
C GLN A 221 20.84 9.18 -1.53
N ALA A 222 21.50 8.90 -0.41
CA ALA A 222 22.91 8.50 -0.40
C ALA A 222 23.18 7.16 -1.10
N ARG A 223 22.19 6.26 -1.15
CA ARG A 223 22.39 4.87 -1.64
C ARG A 223 21.76 4.57 -2.99
N PHE A 224 20.72 5.28 -3.38
CA PHE A 224 19.85 4.87 -4.50
C PHE A 224 19.43 6.01 -5.45
N ALA A 225 19.58 7.29 -5.07
CA ALA A 225 19.14 8.40 -5.93
C ALA A 225 20.20 8.89 -6.93
N GLN A 226 21.26 8.09 -7.15
CA GLN A 226 22.27 8.31 -8.19
C GLN A 226 21.88 7.64 -9.50
#